data_AF-A0AAV3ZW86-F1
#
_entry.id   AF-A0AAV3ZW86-F1
#
_cell.length_a   1.000
_cell.length_b   1.000
_cell.length_c   1.000
_cell.angle_alpha   90.00
_cell.angle_beta   90.00
_cell.angle_gamma   90.00
#
_symmetry.space_group_name_H-M   'P 1'
#
loop_
_entity.id
_entity.type
_entity.pdbx_description
1 polymer ?
#
loop_
_entity_poly.entity_id
_entity_poly.type
_entity_poly.pdbx_seq_one_letter_code
_entity_poly.pdbx_strand_id
1 'polypeptide(L)'
;MEEKVIRGKTKKKPSAIFDYNMYMGGVDISDKKICHYASERSTRRYWKKIFQNLLDISVLNSWIIYTLHTGKKLDRHRFLIEIVEALCEGHERVPNPLVRPVVELPLRHGLVLLEGKKEKDCYVCSDRSKDKKSSTGRKRSRHWCPACKVGCHERCDPQLEHVTNQGLTRRARRQ
;
A
#
# COMPACT_ATOMS: atom_id res chain seq x y z
N MET A 1 32.88 1.17 -43.20
CA MET A 1 33.26 0.72 -41.84
C MET A 1 33.10 1.90 -40.93
N GLU A 2 32.46 1.72 -39.78
CA GLU A 2 32.18 2.81 -38.85
C GLU A 2 33.01 2.69 -37.58
N GLU A 3 33.42 3.84 -37.05
CA GLU A 3 34.26 3.94 -35.88
C GLU A 3 33.42 4.25 -34.65
N LYS A 4 33.52 3.38 -33.63
CA LYS A 4 32.88 3.61 -32.33
C LYS A 4 33.95 3.60 -31.24
N VAL A 5 33.98 4.64 -30.41
CA VAL A 5 34.86 4.72 -29.24
C VAL A 5 34.27 3.84 -28.13
N ILE A 6 35.02 2.83 -27.70
CA ILE A 6 34.63 1.93 -26.61
C ILE A 6 35.78 1.91 -25.60
N ARG A 7 35.52 2.35 -24.36
CA ARG A 7 36.51 2.41 -23.27
C ARG A 7 37.79 3.17 -23.67
N GLY A 8 37.62 4.33 -24.32
CA GLY A 8 38.73 5.18 -24.78
C GLY A 8 39.51 4.66 -26.00
N LYS A 9 39.12 3.52 -26.60
CA LYS A 9 39.74 2.98 -27.82
C LYS A 9 38.76 3.03 -29.00
N THR A 10 39.20 3.56 -30.13
CA THR A 10 38.44 3.57 -31.38
C THR A 10 38.48 2.18 -32.01
N LYS A 11 37.32 1.56 -32.24
CA LYS A 11 37.22 0.27 -32.92
C LYS A 11 36.42 0.44 -34.22
N LYS A 12 36.97 -0.09 -35.32
CA LYS A 12 36.26 -0.20 -36.60
C LYS A 12 35.30 -1.39 -36.54
N LYS A 13 34.04 -1.15 -36.89
CA LYS A 13 33.01 -2.17 -37.03
C LYS A 13 32.47 -2.18 -38.47
N PRO A 14 32.06 -3.36 -38.99
CA PRO A 14 31.25 -3.41 -40.21
C PRO A 14 29.97 -2.59 -40.05
N SER A 15 29.53 -1.93 -41.12
CA SER A 15 28.31 -1.10 -41.12
C SER A 15 27.08 -1.89 -40.65
N ALA A 16 26.92 -3.12 -41.14
CA ALA A 16 25.82 -4.00 -40.71
C ALA A 16 25.76 -4.21 -39.19
N ILE A 17 26.91 -4.36 -38.52
CA ILE A 17 26.95 -4.50 -37.06
C ILE A 17 26.66 -3.17 -36.37
N PHE A 18 27.08 -2.05 -36.96
CA PHE A 18 26.77 -0.72 -36.43
C PHE A 18 25.26 -0.46 -36.46
N ASP A 19 24.63 -0.65 -37.61
CA ASP A 19 23.19 -0.44 -37.82
C ASP A 19 22.37 -1.33 -36.89
N TYR A 20 22.71 -2.62 -36.80
CA TYR A 20 22.05 -3.54 -35.88
C TYR A 20 22.09 -3.03 -34.45
N ASN A 21 23.27 -2.65 -33.94
CA ASN A 21 23.41 -2.16 -32.57
C ASN A 21 22.71 -0.80 -32.34
N MET A 22 22.51 -0.01 -33.38
CA MET A 22 21.80 1.27 -33.29
C MET A 22 20.29 1.08 -33.13
N TYR A 23 19.69 0.12 -33.87
CA TYR A 23 18.24 -0.02 -33.95
C TYR A 23 17.66 -1.19 -33.13
N MET A 24 18.47 -2.19 -32.73
CA MET A 24 17.98 -3.40 -32.05
C MET A 24 17.28 -3.16 -30.70
N GLY A 25 17.56 -2.03 -30.02
CA GLY A 25 17.08 -1.76 -28.67
C GLY A 25 15.65 -1.24 -28.57
N GLY A 26 14.93 -1.06 -29.69
CA GLY A 26 13.60 -0.44 -29.69
C GLY A 26 12.60 -1.12 -28.76
N VAL A 27 12.55 -2.45 -28.79
CA VAL A 27 11.63 -3.27 -27.96
C VAL A 27 12.01 -3.16 -26.49
N ASP A 28 13.27 -3.42 -26.14
CA ASP A 28 13.76 -3.35 -24.76
C ASP A 28 13.53 -1.97 -24.12
N ILE A 29 13.72 -0.90 -24.91
CA ILE A 29 13.47 0.47 -24.47
C ILE A 29 11.98 0.71 -24.22
N SER A 30 11.11 0.19 -25.08
CA SER A 30 9.65 0.28 -24.91
C SER A 30 9.19 -0.50 -23.68
N ASP A 31 9.66 -1.74 -23.51
CA ASP A 31 9.34 -2.58 -22.37
C ASP A 31 9.80 -1.95 -21.06
N LYS A 32 11.03 -1.40 -21.05
CA LYS A 32 11.53 -0.63 -19.90
C LYS A 32 10.62 0.56 -19.58
N LYS A 33 10.17 1.30 -20.59
CA LYS A 33 9.22 2.41 -20.39
C LYS A 33 7.92 1.89 -19.79
N ILE A 34 7.34 0.81 -20.31
CA ILE A 34 6.10 0.23 -19.77
C ILE A 34 6.29 -0.14 -18.30
N CYS A 35 7.34 -0.87 -17.96
CA CYS A 35 7.67 -1.30 -16.60
C CYS A 35 7.78 -0.14 -15.59
N HIS A 36 8.24 1.05 -16.00
CA HIS A 36 8.36 2.21 -15.11
C HIS A 36 7.01 2.71 -14.55
N TYR A 37 5.91 2.53 -15.28
CA TYR A 37 4.57 2.95 -14.86
C TYR A 37 3.54 1.82 -15.02
N ALA A 38 3.97 0.57 -14.79
CA ALA A 38 3.12 -0.59 -14.97
C ALA A 38 1.96 -0.59 -13.98
N SER A 39 0.76 -0.91 -14.47
CA SER A 39 -0.46 -1.02 -13.66
C SER A 39 -0.72 -2.45 -13.14
N GLU A 40 0.29 -3.33 -13.26
CA GLU A 40 0.18 -4.74 -12.90
C GLU A 40 -0.24 -4.92 -11.44
N ARG A 41 -1.31 -5.68 -11.22
CA ARG A 41 -1.76 -6.07 -9.88
C ARG A 41 -1.80 -7.58 -9.75
N SER A 42 -1.42 -8.07 -8.57
CA SER A 42 -1.51 -9.51 -8.26
C SER A 42 -2.95 -10.01 -8.49
N THR A 43 -3.09 -10.94 -9.41
CA THR A 43 -4.38 -11.51 -9.83
C THR A 43 -4.24 -13.00 -10.06
N ARG A 44 -5.26 -13.77 -9.64
CA ARG A 44 -5.34 -15.21 -9.92
C ARG A 44 -5.77 -15.51 -11.37
N ARG A 45 -6.31 -14.52 -12.09
CA ARG A 45 -6.84 -14.67 -13.45
C ARG A 45 -5.84 -14.07 -14.44
N TYR A 46 -5.20 -14.92 -15.25
CA TYR A 46 -4.15 -14.52 -16.19
C TYR A 46 -4.62 -13.49 -17.25
N TRP A 47 -5.84 -13.59 -17.75
CA TRP A 47 -6.37 -12.64 -18.74
C TRP A 47 -6.37 -11.18 -18.24
N LYS A 48 -6.51 -10.96 -16.92
CA LYS A 48 -6.44 -9.62 -16.34
C LYS A 48 -5.04 -9.00 -16.49
N LYS A 49 -3.99 -9.83 -16.44
CA LYS A 49 -2.61 -9.40 -16.66
C LYS A 49 -2.39 -8.98 -18.12
N ILE A 50 -2.95 -9.73 -19.07
CA ILE A 50 -2.93 -9.34 -20.49
C ILE A 50 -3.63 -7.99 -20.67
N PHE A 51 -4.82 -7.82 -20.09
CA PHE A 51 -5.58 -6.58 -20.19
C PHE A 51 -4.81 -5.37 -19.61
N GLN A 52 -4.21 -5.53 -18.43
CA GLN A 52 -3.37 -4.48 -17.82
C GLN A 52 -2.18 -4.11 -18.70
N ASN A 53 -1.49 -5.11 -19.27
CA ASN A 53 -0.38 -4.87 -20.19
C ASN A 53 -0.82 -4.12 -21.46
N LEU A 54 -1.97 -4.49 -22.04
CA LEU A 54 -2.54 -3.77 -23.19
C LEU A 54 -2.88 -2.32 -22.84
N LEU A 55 -3.42 -2.06 -21.65
CA LEU A 55 -3.66 -0.70 -21.18
C LEU A 55 -2.35 0.08 -21.06
N ASP A 56 -1.33 -0.48 -20.41
CA ASP A 56 -0.04 0.20 -20.23
C ASP A 56 0.64 0.54 -21.57
N ILE A 57 0.56 -0.37 -22.56
CA ILE A 57 1.02 -0.14 -23.93
C ILE A 57 0.21 0.98 -24.59
N SER A 58 -1.12 0.94 -24.49
CA SER A 58 -2.00 1.94 -25.11
C SER A 58 -1.72 3.36 -24.60
N VAL A 59 -1.44 3.49 -23.30
CA VAL A 59 -1.15 4.77 -22.66
C VAL A 59 0.25 5.27 -23.02
N LEU A 60 1.23 4.37 -23.16
CA LEU A 60 2.54 4.76 -23.68
C LEU A 60 2.42 5.28 -25.11
N ASN A 61 1.66 4.59 -25.96
CA ASN A 61 1.45 4.98 -27.35
C ASN A 61 0.70 6.31 -27.47
N SER A 62 -0.32 6.54 -26.64
CA SER A 62 -1.04 7.82 -26.64
C SER A 62 -0.13 8.99 -26.22
N TRP A 63 0.76 8.78 -25.25
CA TRP A 63 1.77 9.78 -24.87
C TRP A 63 2.76 10.08 -26.02
N ILE A 64 3.21 9.06 -26.75
CA ILE A 64 4.07 9.25 -27.92
C ILE A 64 3.34 10.08 -28.99
N ILE A 65 2.07 9.74 -29.29
CA ILE A 65 1.27 10.50 -30.26
C ILE A 65 1.07 11.95 -29.80
N TYR A 66 0.74 12.17 -28.53
CA TYR A 66 0.56 13.50 -27.97
C TYR A 66 1.81 14.38 -28.10
N THR A 67 2.99 13.82 -27.78
CA THR A 67 4.27 14.53 -27.87
C THR A 67 4.67 14.83 -29.31
N LEU A 68 4.39 13.92 -30.25
CA LEU A 68 4.62 14.13 -31.69
C LEU A 68 3.69 15.18 -32.29
N HIS A 69 2.41 15.15 -31.94
CA HIS A 69 1.41 16.05 -32.50
C HIS A 69 1.53 17.48 -31.95
N THR A 70 1.77 17.61 -30.65
CA THR A 70 1.77 18.93 -29.96
C THR A 70 3.15 19.58 -29.98
N GLY A 71 4.22 18.81 -30.18
CA GLY A 71 5.62 19.27 -30.04
C GLY A 71 6.02 19.63 -28.62
N LYS A 72 5.09 19.64 -27.67
CA LYS A 72 5.31 19.88 -26.25
C LYS A 72 5.77 18.61 -25.57
N LYS A 73 6.88 18.69 -24.83
CA LYS A 73 7.35 17.60 -23.97
C LYS A 73 6.63 17.68 -22.62
N LEU A 74 5.47 17.04 -22.52
CA LEU A 74 4.84 16.80 -21.22
C LEU A 74 5.48 15.58 -20.57
N ASP A 75 5.83 15.71 -19.29
CA ASP A 75 6.34 14.59 -18.52
C ASP A 75 5.29 13.46 -18.45
N ARG A 76 5.74 12.21 -18.61
CA ARG A 76 4.83 11.06 -18.70
C ARG A 76 4.01 10.87 -17.43
N HIS A 77 4.58 11.14 -16.26
CA HIS A 77 3.85 11.03 -15.00
C HIS A 77 2.69 12.05 -14.94
N ARG A 78 2.92 13.30 -15.37
CA ARG A 78 1.85 14.29 -15.48
C ARG A 78 0.76 13.89 -16.45
N PHE A 79 1.15 13.39 -17.63
CA PHE A 79 0.19 12.89 -18.61
C PHE A 79 -0.70 11.77 -18.06
N LEU A 80 -0.13 10.87 -17.25
CA LEU A 80 -0.89 9.81 -16.58
C LEU A 80 -1.89 10.37 -15.56
N ILE A 81 -1.49 11.38 -14.77
CA ILE A 81 -2.37 12.03 -13.80
C ILE A 81 -3.55 12.67 -14.52
N GLU A 82 -3.30 13.43 -15.59
CA GLU A 82 -4.36 14.09 -16.37
C GLU A 82 -5.37 13.07 -16.95
N ILE A 83 -4.88 11.93 -17.44
CA ILE A 83 -5.76 10.85 -17.90
C ILE A 83 -6.60 10.31 -16.75
N VAL A 84 -6.00 10.04 -15.59
CA VAL A 84 -6.71 9.49 -14.44
C VAL A 84 -7.76 10.47 -13.94
N GLU A 85 -7.42 11.76 -13.84
CA GLU A 85 -8.34 12.81 -13.44
C GLU A 85 -9.53 12.90 -14.41
N ALA A 86 -9.26 13.00 -15.71
CA ALA A 86 -10.30 13.04 -16.74
C ALA A 86 -11.21 11.80 -16.74
N LEU A 87 -10.67 10.61 -16.47
CA LEU A 87 -11.46 9.38 -16.33
C LEU A 87 -12.26 9.32 -15.02
N CYS A 88 -11.86 10.07 -14.00
CA CYS A 88 -12.59 10.14 -12.72
C CYS A 88 -13.64 11.25 -12.72
N GLU A 89 -13.49 12.27 -13.57
CA GLU A 89 -14.47 13.34 -13.74
C GLU A 89 -15.84 12.76 -14.15
N GLY A 90 -16.88 13.08 -13.38
CA GLY A 90 -18.24 12.59 -13.64
C GLY A 90 -18.60 11.22 -13.04
N HIS A 91 -17.65 10.53 -12.38
CA HIS A 91 -17.94 9.30 -11.65
C HIS A 91 -18.02 9.54 -10.14
N GLU A 92 -19.22 9.38 -9.56
CA GLU A 92 -19.35 9.32 -8.10
C GLU A 92 -18.53 8.14 -7.55
N ARG A 93 -17.67 8.42 -6.57
CA ARG A 93 -16.93 7.38 -5.86
C ARG A 93 -17.92 6.50 -5.13
N VAL A 94 -18.20 5.32 -5.67
CA VAL A 94 -18.92 4.28 -4.93
C VAL A 94 -18.06 3.94 -3.71
N PRO A 95 -18.53 4.20 -2.48
CA PRO A 95 -17.76 3.87 -1.29
C PRO A 95 -17.47 2.38 -1.31
N ASN A 96 -16.20 1.99 -1.28
CA ASN A 96 -15.85 0.58 -1.19
C ASN A 96 -16.36 0.06 0.17
N PRO A 97 -17.34 -0.87 0.21
CA PRO A 97 -17.91 -1.34 1.48
C PRO A 97 -16.88 -2.03 2.38
N LEU A 98 -15.73 -2.39 1.82
CA LEU A 98 -14.63 -3.08 2.49
C LEU A 98 -13.58 -2.14 3.09
N VAL A 99 -13.56 -0.86 2.68
CA VAL A 99 -12.69 0.14 3.30
C VAL A 99 -13.45 0.72 4.48
N ARG A 100 -13.12 0.24 5.68
CA ARG A 100 -13.60 0.93 6.89
C ARG A 100 -13.02 2.35 6.88
N PRO A 101 -13.84 3.38 7.11
CA PRO A 101 -13.29 4.70 7.33
C PRO A 101 -12.25 4.61 8.45
N VAL A 102 -11.12 5.28 8.28
CA VAL A 102 -10.20 5.55 9.38
C VAL A 102 -10.99 6.44 10.33
N VAL A 103 -11.67 5.81 11.29
CA VAL A 103 -12.30 6.53 12.38
C VAL A 103 -11.14 7.16 13.13
N GLU A 104 -11.08 8.48 13.20
CA GLU A 104 -10.23 9.16 14.18
C GLU A 104 -10.76 8.74 15.55
N LEU A 105 -10.13 7.74 16.16
CA LEU A 105 -10.56 7.29 17.48
C LEU A 105 -10.20 8.38 18.50
N PRO A 106 -11.11 8.70 19.43
CA PRO A 106 -10.85 9.69 20.46
C PRO A 106 -9.57 9.35 21.23
N LEU A 107 -8.81 10.37 21.64
CA LEU A 107 -7.53 10.20 22.34
C LEU A 107 -7.64 9.43 23.68
N ARG A 108 -8.85 9.31 24.23
CA ARG A 108 -9.13 8.66 25.53
C ARG A 108 -10.22 7.60 25.40
N HIS A 109 -10.15 6.55 26.23
CA HIS A 109 -11.20 5.53 26.26
C HIS A 109 -12.37 6.00 27.12
N GLY A 110 -13.60 5.91 26.62
CA GLY A 110 -14.81 6.11 27.42
C GLY A 110 -15.05 4.92 28.34
N LEU A 111 -14.36 4.87 29.49
CA LEU A 111 -14.56 3.82 30.48
C LEU A 111 -15.94 3.96 31.13
N VAL A 112 -16.69 2.86 31.16
CA VAL A 112 -17.99 2.76 31.81
C VAL A 112 -17.89 1.72 32.93
N LEU A 113 -18.60 1.94 34.03
CA LEU A 113 -18.71 0.98 35.12
C LEU A 113 -19.63 -0.19 34.72
N LEU A 114 -19.20 -1.42 34.97
CA LEU A 114 -20.02 -2.62 34.80
C LEU A 114 -21.15 -2.66 35.84
N GLU A 115 -22.35 -3.01 35.38
CA GLU A 115 -23.51 -3.19 36.25
C GLU A 115 -23.28 -4.34 37.25
N GLY A 116 -23.61 -4.06 38.51
CA GLY A 116 -23.46 -5.00 39.62
C GLY A 116 -22.01 -5.27 40.02
N LYS A 117 -21.74 -6.47 40.55
CA LYS A 117 -20.41 -6.93 41.01
C LYS A 117 -19.61 -7.63 39.90
N LYS A 118 -19.87 -7.31 38.63
CA LYS A 118 -19.16 -7.89 37.49
C LYS A 118 -17.83 -7.19 37.27
N GLU A 119 -16.80 -7.96 36.97
CA GLU A 119 -15.44 -7.45 36.74
C GLU A 119 -14.81 -8.10 35.51
N LYS A 120 -13.94 -7.38 34.81
CA LYS A 120 -13.12 -7.86 33.70
C LYS A 120 -11.63 -7.79 34.04
N ASP A 121 -10.81 -8.65 33.43
CA ASP A 121 -9.36 -8.53 33.55
C ASP A 121 -8.89 -7.21 32.93
N CYS A 122 -8.01 -6.49 33.63
CA CYS A 122 -7.45 -5.25 33.12
C CYS A 122 -6.46 -5.54 31.97
N TYR A 123 -6.69 -4.97 30.80
CA TYR A 123 -5.88 -5.21 29.61
C TYR A 123 -4.41 -4.85 29.81
N VAL A 124 -4.12 -3.78 30.55
CA VAL A 124 -2.76 -3.25 30.75
C VAL A 124 -2.01 -4.02 31.83
N CYS A 125 -2.60 -4.17 33.02
CA CYS A 125 -1.88 -4.68 34.20
C CYS A 125 -2.16 -6.14 34.56
N SER A 126 -3.13 -6.80 33.92
CA SER A 126 -3.36 -8.25 34.05
C SER A 126 -2.65 -9.04 32.95
N ASP A 127 -1.66 -8.44 32.26
CA ASP A 127 -0.93 -9.11 31.19
C ASP A 127 0.05 -10.17 31.72
N ARG A 128 -0.27 -11.43 31.44
CA ARG A 128 0.55 -12.59 31.85
C ARG A 128 1.91 -12.65 31.14
N SER A 129 2.08 -11.89 30.06
CA SER A 129 3.32 -11.90 29.27
C SER A 129 4.49 -11.17 29.96
N LYS A 130 4.19 -10.20 30.83
CA LYS A 130 5.19 -9.30 31.42
C LYS A 130 5.69 -9.75 32.80
N ASP A 131 4.93 -10.55 33.55
CA ASP A 131 5.26 -10.94 34.92
C ASP A 131 5.44 -12.47 35.07
N LYS A 132 6.66 -12.99 34.82
CA LYS A 132 7.03 -14.38 35.15
C LYS A 132 7.44 -14.58 36.62
N LYS A 133 7.54 -13.51 37.42
CA LYS A 133 8.16 -13.54 38.77
C LYS A 133 7.33 -12.93 39.92
N SER A 134 6.15 -12.36 39.67
CA SER A 134 5.29 -11.88 40.77
C SER A 134 4.07 -12.78 40.96
N SER A 135 3.95 -13.36 42.15
CA SER A 135 2.80 -14.13 42.66
C SER A 135 1.54 -13.27 42.89
N THR A 136 1.36 -12.19 42.15
CA THR A 136 0.21 -11.30 42.31
C THR A 136 -0.85 -11.70 41.29
N GLY A 137 -1.99 -12.20 41.78
CA GLY A 137 -3.06 -12.76 40.96
C GLY A 137 -3.70 -11.80 39.94
N ARG A 138 -4.70 -12.32 39.22
CA ARG A 138 -5.42 -11.59 38.17
C ARG A 138 -5.93 -10.23 38.68
N LYS A 139 -5.51 -9.14 38.04
CA LYS A 139 -5.94 -7.78 38.39
C LYS A 139 -7.24 -7.46 37.66
N ARG A 140 -8.35 -7.50 38.39
CA ARG A 140 -9.71 -7.28 37.89
C ARG A 140 -10.13 -5.81 38.02
N SER A 141 -10.92 -5.31 37.07
CA SER A 141 -11.51 -3.97 37.06
C SER A 141 -13.01 -4.04 36.83
N ARG A 142 -13.76 -3.18 37.51
CA ARG A 142 -15.18 -2.91 37.24
C ARG A 142 -15.39 -1.93 36.08
N HIS A 143 -14.33 -1.26 35.63
CA HIS A 143 -14.39 -0.34 34.49
C HIS A 143 -14.00 -1.06 33.19
N TRP A 144 -14.71 -0.74 32.11
CA TRP A 144 -14.44 -1.30 30.79
C TRP A 144 -14.73 -0.29 29.68
N CYS A 145 -14.06 -0.43 28.55
CA CYS A 145 -14.33 0.39 27.37
C CYS A 145 -15.31 -0.35 26.44
N PRO A 146 -16.51 0.20 26.15
CA PRO A 146 -17.46 -0.40 25.22
C PRO A 146 -16.94 -0.51 23.79
N ALA A 147 -16.14 0.48 23.35
CA ALA A 147 -15.57 0.52 22.00
C ALA A 147 -14.50 -0.57 21.79
N CYS A 148 -13.58 -0.72 22.75
CA CYS A 148 -12.49 -1.70 22.67
C CYS A 148 -12.85 -3.08 23.26
N LYS A 149 -13.99 -3.19 23.96
CA LYS A 149 -14.49 -4.39 24.65
C LYS A 149 -13.56 -4.97 25.72
N VAL A 150 -12.64 -4.17 26.26
CA VAL A 150 -11.65 -4.58 27.27
C VAL A 150 -11.94 -3.98 28.64
N GLY A 151 -11.60 -4.71 29.71
CA GLY A 151 -11.55 -4.17 31.06
C GLY A 151 -10.30 -3.31 31.25
N CYS A 152 -10.42 -2.18 31.94
CA CYS A 152 -9.28 -1.31 32.27
C CYS A 152 -9.53 -0.63 33.61
N HIS A 153 -8.51 -0.41 34.43
CA HIS A 153 -8.64 0.48 35.59
C HIS A 153 -8.56 1.94 35.14
N GLU A 154 -9.15 2.87 35.88
CA GLU A 154 -9.02 4.31 35.60
C GLU A 154 -7.55 4.76 35.56
N ARG A 155 -6.73 4.27 36.50
CA ARG A 155 -5.27 4.50 36.52
C ARG A 155 -4.51 3.92 35.32
N CYS A 156 -5.10 2.94 34.63
CA CYS A 156 -4.50 2.28 33.47
C CYS A 156 -5.01 2.83 32.14
N ASP A 157 -6.02 3.71 32.15
CA ASP A 157 -6.59 4.35 30.96
C ASP A 157 -5.53 5.07 30.10
N PRO A 158 -4.59 5.85 30.68
CA PRO A 158 -3.57 6.55 29.88
C PRO A 158 -2.60 5.62 29.15
N GLN A 159 -2.52 4.36 29.57
CA GLN A 159 -1.61 3.34 29.01
C GLN A 159 -2.33 2.36 28.07
N LEU A 160 -3.65 2.50 27.92
CA LEU A 160 -4.45 1.66 27.05
C LEU A 160 -4.39 2.20 25.63
N GLU A 161 -3.93 1.39 24.68
CA GLU A 161 -4.07 1.64 23.24
C GLU A 161 -5.39 1.04 22.74
N HIS A 162 -6.04 1.69 21.76
CA HIS A 162 -7.30 1.19 21.21
C HIS A 162 -7.11 -0.18 20.56
N VAL A 163 -7.86 -1.17 21.05
CA VAL A 163 -7.73 -2.57 20.61
C VAL A 163 -8.88 -2.91 19.66
N THR A 164 -8.55 -3.35 18.45
CA THR A 164 -9.54 -3.92 17.53
C THR A 164 -9.79 -5.40 17.86
N ASN A 165 -10.91 -5.97 17.42
CA ASN A 165 -11.22 -7.39 17.61
C ASN A 165 -10.12 -8.33 17.06
N GLN A 166 -9.31 -7.89 16.08
CA GLN A 166 -8.16 -8.64 15.56
C GLN A 166 -6.96 -8.64 16.53
N GLY A 167 -6.80 -7.60 17.36
CA GLY A 167 -5.79 -7.54 18.42
C GLY A 167 -6.12 -8.46 19.61
N LEU A 168 -7.40 -8.57 19.95
CA LEU A 168 -7.89 -9.47 21.01
C LEU A 168 -7.64 -10.95 20.69
N THR A 169 -7.87 -11.38 19.45
CA THR A 169 -7.65 -12.77 19.02
C THR A 169 -6.17 -13.16 18.99
N ARG A 170 -5.27 -12.22 18.67
CA ARG A 170 -3.81 -12.45 18.72
C ARG A 170 -3.30 -12.65 20.14
N ARG A 171 -3.89 -11.99 21.14
CA ARG A 171 -3.52 -12.16 22.54
C ARG A 171 -4.05 -13.46 23.14
N ALA A 172 -5.23 -13.92 22.72
CA ALA A 172 -5.77 -15.22 23.11
C ALA A 172 -4.91 -16.41 22.62
N ARG A 173 -4.22 -16.26 21.48
CA ARG A 173 -3.30 -17.28 20.93
C ARG A 173 -1.91 -17.31 21.58
N ARG A 174 -1.59 -16.34 22.45
CA ARG A 174 -0.31 -16.27 23.18
C ARG A 174 -0.41 -16.81 24.61
N GLN A 175 -1.58 -17.32 25.02
CA GLN A 175 -1.83 -17.95 26.32
C GLN A 175 -1.69 -19.46 26.23
#